data_AF-A0A7R9LHF7-F1
#
_entry.id   AF-A0A7R9LHF7-F1
#
_cell.length_a   1.000
_cell.length_b   1.000
_cell.length_c   1.000
_cell.angle_alpha   90.00
_cell.angle_beta   90.00
_cell.angle_gamma   90.00
#
_symmetry.space_group_name_H-M   'P 1'
#
loop_
_entity.id
_entity.type
_entity.pdbx_description
1 polymer ?
#
loop_
_entity_poly.entity_id
_entity_poly.type
_entity_poly.pdbx_seq_one_letter_code
_entity_poly.pdbx_strand_id
1 'polypeptide(L)'
;MSSVGSDSRVRALFRGSDAVCFDVDSTVCRDEAIDEIAKFAGKEKEVMEMTRRAMRGSCSFREALAQRLDLIQPNVQMLKDYVRTHPPRLTPGI
;
A
#
# COMPACT_ATOMS: atom_id res chain seq x y z
N MET A 1 -1.79 -12.43 -35.05
CA MET A 1 -2.00 -10.99 -35.35
C MET A 1 -3.19 -10.49 -34.52
N SER A 2 -2.96 -9.92 -33.33
CA SER A 2 -4.05 -9.36 -32.50
C SER A 2 -3.65 -8.42 -31.35
N SER A 3 -2.37 -8.01 -31.16
CA SER A 3 -1.99 -7.13 -30.03
C SER A 3 -1.91 -5.62 -30.35
N VAL A 4 -1.85 -5.21 -31.62
CA VAL A 4 -1.58 -3.81 -32.02
C VAL A 4 -2.76 -2.86 -31.76
N GLY A 5 -4.00 -3.38 -31.71
CA GLY A 5 -5.20 -2.58 -31.45
C GLY A 5 -5.45 -2.22 -29.98
N SER A 6 -4.86 -2.95 -29.04
CA SER A 6 -5.10 -2.74 -27.60
C SER A 6 -4.24 -1.58 -27.06
N ASP A 7 -2.96 -1.53 -27.42
CA ASP A 7 -2.01 -0.52 -26.93
C ASP A 7 -2.35 0.90 -27.42
N SER A 8 -2.80 1.02 -28.67
CA SER A 8 -3.22 2.30 -29.25
C SER A 8 -4.44 2.91 -28.54
N ARG A 9 -5.40 2.06 -28.14
CA ARG A 9 -6.60 2.47 -27.38
C ARG A 9 -6.27 2.91 -25.96
N VAL A 10 -5.44 2.17 -25.23
CA VAL A 10 -5.04 2.51 -23.85
C VAL A 10 -4.32 3.86 -23.82
N ARG A 11 -3.41 4.11 -24.78
CA ARG A 11 -2.72 5.40 -24.90
C ARG A 11 -3.66 6.56 -25.21
N ALA A 12 -4.68 6.34 -26.04
CA ALA A 12 -5.69 7.36 -26.35
C ALA A 12 -6.54 7.69 -25.12
N LEU A 13 -6.96 6.69 -24.34
CA LEU A 13 -7.69 6.88 -23.08
C LEU A 13 -6.85 7.70 -22.09
N PHE A 14 -5.60 7.31 -21.85
CA PHE A 14 -4.74 8.02 -20.90
C PHE A 14 -4.49 9.48 -21.31
N ARG A 15 -4.28 9.76 -22.60
CA ARG A 15 -4.11 11.14 -23.12
C ARG A 15 -5.38 11.98 -23.04
N GLY A 16 -6.55 11.36 -23.09
CA GLY A 16 -7.84 12.04 -23.07
C GLY A 16 -8.45 12.18 -21.67
N SER A 17 -7.79 11.68 -20.63
CA SER A 17 -8.27 11.78 -19.25
C SER A 17 -7.92 13.11 -18.62
N ASP A 18 -8.90 13.79 -18.02
CA ASP A 18 -8.69 15.00 -17.24
C ASP A 18 -8.16 14.70 -15.82
N ALA A 19 -8.27 13.45 -15.37
CA ALA A 19 -7.82 12.99 -14.06
C ALA A 19 -7.27 11.56 -14.10
N VAL A 20 -6.26 11.29 -13.27
CA VAL A 20 -5.66 9.97 -13.06
C VAL A 20 -5.54 9.71 -11.57
N CYS A 21 -6.08 8.59 -11.10
CA CYS A 21 -6.00 8.16 -9.71
C CYS A 21 -4.89 7.11 -9.56
N PHE A 22 -3.96 7.36 -8.65
CA PHE A 22 -2.93 6.40 -8.28
C PHE A 22 -3.24 5.82 -6.91
N ASP A 23 -3.10 4.50 -6.80
CA ASP A 23 -2.92 3.88 -5.50
C ASP A 23 -1.52 4.23 -4.95
N VAL A 24 -1.33 4.09 -3.65
CA VAL A 24 -0.06 4.44 -2.98
C VAL A 24 0.79 3.20 -2.78
N ASP A 25 0.30 2.26 -2.00
CA ASP A 25 1.02 1.04 -1.65
C ASP A 25 1.21 0.18 -2.91
N SER A 26 2.42 -0.33 -3.09
CA SER A 26 2.82 -1.11 -4.29
C SER A 26 2.59 -0.41 -5.66
N THR A 27 2.32 0.90 -5.68
CA THR A 27 2.07 1.69 -6.90
C THR A 27 2.95 2.94 -6.93
N VAL A 28 2.61 3.99 -6.17
CA VAL A 28 3.47 5.20 -6.05
C VAL A 28 4.69 4.89 -5.19
N CYS A 29 4.50 4.14 -4.11
CA CYS A 29 5.54 3.66 -3.21
C CYS A 29 5.78 2.17 -3.46
N ARG A 30 7.02 1.73 -3.26
CA ARG A 30 7.40 0.31 -3.41
C ARG A 30 7.02 -0.56 -2.21
N ASP A 31 6.58 0.06 -1.14
CA ASP A 31 6.37 -0.58 0.16
C ASP A 31 4.90 -0.53 0.55
N GLU A 32 4.56 -1.32 1.57
CA GLU A 32 3.26 -1.34 2.22
C GLU A 32 3.36 -0.55 3.52
N ALA A 33 2.73 0.63 3.59
CA ALA A 33 2.91 1.55 4.72
C ALA A 33 2.59 0.91 6.08
N ILE A 34 1.55 0.07 6.15
CA ILE A 34 1.14 -0.58 7.40
C ILE A 34 2.15 -1.61 7.90
N ASP A 35 2.81 -2.33 6.99
CA ASP A 35 3.83 -3.33 7.33
C ASP A 35 5.11 -2.64 7.81
N GLU A 36 5.50 -1.53 7.17
CA GLU A 36 6.66 -0.75 7.61
C GLU A 36 6.44 -0.10 8.99
N ILE A 37 5.23 0.42 9.27
CA ILE A 37 4.90 0.94 10.60
C ILE A 37 4.88 -0.18 11.63
N ALA A 38 4.34 -1.36 11.28
CA ALA A 38 4.38 -2.53 12.17
C ALA A 38 5.82 -2.94 12.50
N LYS A 39 6.70 -2.94 11.51
CA LYS A 39 8.13 -3.21 11.69
C LYS A 39 8.80 -2.18 12.58
N PHE A 40 8.54 -0.89 12.37
CA PHE A 40 9.04 0.18 13.23
C PHE A 40 8.55 0.06 14.68
N ALA A 41 7.33 -0.44 14.89
CA ALA A 41 6.75 -0.74 16.19
C ALA A 41 7.22 -2.08 16.80
N GLY A 42 8.04 -2.87 16.09
CA GLY A 42 8.48 -4.19 16.55
C GLY A 42 7.40 -5.28 16.51
N LYS A 43 6.37 -5.10 15.67
CA LYS A 43 5.16 -5.93 15.53
C LYS A 43 5.01 -6.62 14.17
N GLU A 44 6.08 -6.64 13.38
CA GLU A 44 6.11 -7.19 12.01
C GLU A 44 5.52 -8.60 11.95
N LYS A 45 5.94 -9.51 12.85
CA LYS A 45 5.51 -10.91 12.82
C LYS A 45 4.01 -11.06 13.11
N GLU A 46 3.50 -10.39 14.14
CA GLU A 46 2.09 -10.45 14.51
C GLU A 46 1.19 -9.89 13.40
N VAL A 47 1.59 -8.77 12.80
CA VAL A 47 0.84 -8.13 11.70
C VAL A 47 0.90 -8.99 10.43
N MET A 48 2.05 -9.56 10.07
CA MET A 48 2.15 -10.45 8.90
C MET A 48 1.30 -11.72 9.04
N GLU A 49 1.33 -12.37 10.21
CA GLU A 49 0.52 -13.55 10.51
C GLU A 49 -0.98 -13.24 10.32
N MET A 50 -1.39 -12.09 10.85
CA MET A 50 -2.74 -11.59 10.73
C MET A 50 -3.11 -11.29 9.26
N THR A 51 -2.25 -10.56 8.51
CA THR A 51 -2.50 -10.22 7.09
C THR A 51 -2.71 -11.47 6.26
N ARG A 52 -1.89 -12.53 6.48
CA ARG A 52 -2.06 -13.83 5.82
C ARG A 52 -3.41 -14.48 6.14
N ARG A 53 -3.93 -14.34 7.36
CA ARG A 53 -5.26 -14.83 7.71
C ARG A 53 -6.35 -14.03 7.00
N ALA A 54 -6.26 -12.71 6.99
CA ALA A 54 -7.23 -11.84 6.35
C ALA A 54 -7.35 -12.12 4.84
N MET A 55 -6.23 -12.30 4.14
CA MET A 55 -6.19 -12.62 2.71
C MET A 55 -6.82 -13.96 2.33
N ARG A 56 -7.06 -14.88 3.28
CA ARG A 56 -7.81 -16.13 3.06
C ARG A 56 -9.33 -15.92 3.05
N GLY A 57 -9.81 -14.68 3.02
CA GLY A 57 -11.23 -14.32 3.03
C GLY A 57 -11.89 -14.46 4.41
N SER A 58 -11.09 -14.52 5.49
CA SER A 58 -11.60 -14.78 6.84
C SER A 58 -12.12 -13.55 7.58
N CYS A 59 -11.93 -12.34 7.04
CA CYS A 59 -12.49 -11.09 7.57
C CYS A 59 -12.61 -10.00 6.49
N SER A 60 -13.42 -8.98 6.76
CA SER A 60 -13.54 -7.79 5.92
C SER A 60 -12.30 -6.89 5.99
N PHE A 61 -12.11 -6.02 4.99
CA PHE A 61 -11.04 -5.03 5.01
C PHE A 61 -11.04 -4.17 6.29
N ARG A 62 -12.22 -3.75 6.74
CA ARG A 62 -12.35 -2.89 7.93
C ARG A 62 -11.91 -3.61 9.20
N GLU A 63 -12.34 -4.86 9.37
CA GLU A 63 -11.92 -5.70 10.50
C GLU A 63 -10.43 -5.98 10.43
N ALA A 64 -9.90 -6.24 9.23
CA ALA A 64 -8.49 -6.48 9.04
C ALA A 64 -7.64 -5.24 9.36
N LEU A 65 -8.10 -4.06 8.97
CA LEU A 65 -7.41 -2.81 9.32
C LEU A 65 -7.46 -2.56 10.83
N ALA A 66 -8.63 -2.71 11.46
CA ALA A 66 -8.80 -2.47 12.88
C ALA A 66 -7.89 -3.38 13.73
N GLN A 67 -7.85 -4.67 13.43
CA GLN A 67 -7.00 -5.64 14.13
C GLN A 67 -5.50 -5.36 13.93
N ARG A 68 -5.06 -4.93 12.74
CA ARG A 68 -3.65 -4.54 12.53
C ARG A 68 -3.28 -3.31 13.33
N LEU A 69 -4.14 -2.30 13.35
CA LEU A 69 -3.91 -1.09 14.14
C LEU A 69 -3.92 -1.38 15.65
N ASP A 70 -4.75 -2.32 16.11
CA ASP A 70 -4.78 -2.77 17.50
C ASP A 70 -3.49 -3.51 17.91
N LEU A 71 -2.87 -4.25 17.00
CA LEU A 71 -1.55 -4.85 17.23
C LEU A 71 -0.42 -3.81 17.25
N ILE A 72 -0.47 -2.84 16.34
CA ILE A 72 0.58 -1.83 16.15
C ILE A 72 0.54 -0.78 17.27
N GLN A 73 -0.64 -0.41 17.76
CA GLN A 73 -0.86 0.70 18.70
C GLN A 73 -0.12 1.98 18.28
N PRO A 74 -0.32 2.49 17.04
CA PRO A 74 0.44 3.63 16.55
C PRO A 74 0.05 4.90 17.31
N ASN A 75 1.04 5.76 17.56
CA ASN A 75 0.80 7.09 18.10
C ASN A 75 1.46 8.16 17.20
N VAL A 76 1.02 9.42 17.36
CA VAL A 76 1.46 10.53 16.50
C VAL A 76 2.98 10.72 16.52
N GLN A 77 3.63 10.53 17.67
CA GLN A 77 5.08 10.71 17.80
C GLN A 77 5.83 9.62 17.04
N MET A 78 5.42 8.36 17.18
CA MET A 78 5.95 7.23 16.42
C MET A 78 5.85 7.47 14.91
N LEU A 79 4.70 7.92 14.41
CA LEU A 79 4.52 8.20 12.98
C LEU A 79 5.41 9.35 12.49
N LYS A 80 5.56 10.42 13.29
CA LYS A 80 6.48 11.53 12.98
C LYS A 80 7.92 11.06 12.90
N ASP A 81 8.34 10.24 13.87
CA ASP A 81 9.70 9.70 13.92
C ASP A 81 9.97 8.76 12.74
N TYR A 82 9.00 7.93 12.37
CA TYR A 82 9.08 7.07 11.18
C TYR A 82 9.26 7.91 9.92
N VAL A 83 8.38 8.89 9.66
CA VAL A 83 8.44 9.74 8.45
C VAL A 83 9.75 10.52 8.36
N ARG A 84 10.28 11.00 9.49
CA ARG A 84 11.57 11.73 9.52
C ARG A 84 12.76 10.83 9.18
N THR A 85 12.72 9.56 9.55
CA THR A 85 13.85 8.63 9.45
C THR A 85 13.78 7.69 8.25
N HIS A 86 12.59 7.54 7.65
CA HIS A 86 12.31 6.63 6.54
C HIS A 86 11.66 7.42 5.39
N PRO A 87 12.46 8.09 4.54
CA PRO A 87 11.92 8.79 3.38
C PRO A 87 11.22 7.80 2.43
N PRO A 88 10.15 8.22 1.74
CA PRO A 88 9.34 7.33 0.90
C PRO A 88 10.17 6.75 -0.25
N ARG A 89 10.01 5.44 -0.48
CA ARG A 89 10.69 4.73 -1.58
C ARG A 89 9.79 4.74 -2.82
N LEU A 90 9.85 5.82 -3.58
CA LEU A 90 9.06 5.98 -4.81
C LEU A 90 9.38 4.87 -5.84
N THR A 91 8.34 4.44 -6.57
CA THR A 91 8.46 3.53 -7.70
C THR A 91 9.14 4.24 -8.88
N PRO A 92 10.15 3.65 -9.54
CA PRO A 92 10.83 4.30 -10.66
C PRO A 92 9.86 4.68 -11.78
N GLY A 93 9.87 5.96 -12.17
CA GLY A 93 9.05 6.49 -13.25
C GLY A 93 7.64 6.94 -12.83
N ILE A 94 7.31 6.90 -11.54
CA ILE A 94 6.20 7.68 -10.98
C ILE A 94 6.52 9.17 -10.96
#